data_AF-A0A961XZE8-F1
#
_entry.id   AF-A0A961XZE8-F1
#
_cell.length_a   1.000
_cell.length_b   1.000
_cell.length_c   1.000
_cell.angle_alpha   90.00
_cell.angle_beta   90.00
_cell.angle_gamma   90.00
#
_symmetry.space_group_name_H-M   'P 1'
#
loop_
_entity.id
_entity.type
_entity.pdbx_description
1 polymer ?
#
loop_
_entity_poly.entity_id
_entity_poly.type
_entity_poly.pdbx_seq_one_letter_code
_entity_poly.pdbx_strand_id
1 'polypeptide(L)'
;MQFNGAIVSTRVEGRKYPFFGYAPGDYLCMCHDCKKQFLGDKRCLTCEPCAEAAYLRADLMQQIELLERCHYGIAVRAAGLFHILPLCHDAFGEGNA
;
A
#
# COMPACT_ATOMS: atom_id res chain seq x y z
N MET A 1 -19.25 -22.44 -28.80
CA MET A 1 -18.19 -21.62 -28.18
C MET A 1 -18.66 -21.32 -26.76
N GLN A 2 -18.12 -22.01 -25.76
CA GLN A 2 -18.57 -21.92 -24.37
C GLN A 2 -17.78 -20.82 -23.67
N PHE A 3 -18.45 -19.73 -23.27
CA PHE A 3 -17.88 -18.73 -22.37
C PHE A 3 -18.03 -19.22 -20.93
N ASN A 4 -17.20 -20.19 -20.55
CA ASN A 4 -17.08 -20.63 -19.15
C ASN A 4 -16.15 -19.67 -18.41
N GLY A 5 -16.70 -18.58 -17.94
CA GLY A 5 -15.99 -17.62 -17.10
C GLY A 5 -17.01 -16.80 -16.34
N ALA A 6 -17.56 -17.36 -15.26
CA ALA A 6 -18.34 -16.60 -14.31
C ALA A 6 -17.50 -15.40 -13.85
N ILE A 7 -17.90 -14.22 -14.30
CA ILE A 7 -17.40 -12.91 -13.87
C ILE A 7 -17.96 -12.72 -12.46
N VAL A 8 -17.34 -13.37 -11.47
CA VAL A 8 -17.74 -13.22 -10.08
C VAL A 8 -17.20 -11.88 -9.61
N SER A 9 -18.06 -10.86 -9.57
CA SER A 9 -17.83 -9.61 -8.84
C SER A 9 -17.88 -9.94 -7.33
N THR A 10 -16.83 -10.59 -6.81
CA THR A 10 -16.74 -10.88 -5.39
C THR A 10 -16.36 -9.59 -4.65
N ARG A 11 -17.34 -8.97 -3.98
CA ARG A 11 -17.05 -7.99 -2.95
C ARG A 11 -16.29 -8.71 -1.84
N VAL A 12 -15.04 -8.33 -1.61
CA VAL A 12 -14.27 -8.82 -0.46
C VAL A 12 -14.91 -8.26 0.80
N GLU A 13 -15.40 -9.14 1.68
CA GLU A 13 -16.03 -8.74 2.95
C GLU A 13 -15.06 -7.87 3.79
N GLY A 14 -15.57 -6.76 4.34
CA GLY A 14 -14.80 -5.82 5.15
C GLY A 14 -13.93 -4.82 4.37
N ARG A 15 -13.84 -4.92 3.03
CA ARG A 15 -13.10 -3.95 2.22
C ARG A 15 -13.95 -2.70 1.97
N LYS A 16 -13.41 -1.52 2.30
CA LYS A 16 -14.06 -0.23 2.01
C LYS A 16 -13.80 0.19 0.57
N TYR A 17 -14.87 0.47 -0.16
CA TYR A 17 -14.83 0.96 -1.54
C TYR A 17 -15.25 2.45 -1.60
N PRO A 18 -14.85 3.20 -2.65
CA PRO A 18 -13.88 2.84 -3.68
C PRO A 18 -12.45 2.76 -3.13
N PHE A 19 -11.61 1.89 -3.68
CA PHE A 19 -10.19 1.78 -3.29
C PHE A 19 -9.29 1.91 -4.53
N PHE A 20 -8.29 2.80 -4.45
CA PHE A 20 -7.27 2.99 -5.51
C PHE A 20 -7.82 3.04 -6.95
N GLY A 21 -9.00 3.65 -7.14
CA GLY A 21 -9.63 3.81 -8.45
C GLY A 21 -10.54 2.65 -8.90
N TYR A 22 -10.72 1.62 -8.07
CA TYR A 22 -11.62 0.50 -8.32
C TYR A 22 -12.83 0.49 -7.37
N ALA A 23 -13.99 0.13 -7.91
CA ALA A 23 -15.20 -0.21 -7.18
C ALA A 23 -15.97 -1.32 -7.93
N PRO A 24 -16.58 -2.27 -7.21
CA PRO A 24 -17.32 -3.37 -7.80
C PRO A 24 -18.60 -2.84 -8.43
N GLY A 25 -18.94 -3.37 -9.58
CA GLY A 25 -20.15 -3.05 -10.33
C GLY A 25 -20.20 -3.85 -11.63
N ASP A 26 -21.23 -3.60 -12.42
CA ASP A 26 -21.52 -4.39 -13.63
C ASP A 26 -21.30 -3.59 -14.91
N TYR A 27 -20.65 -2.43 -14.83
CA TYR A 27 -20.31 -1.62 -15.98
C TYR A 27 -19.02 -2.13 -16.62
N LEU A 28 -19.02 -2.31 -17.94
CA LEU A 28 -17.83 -2.70 -18.69
C LEU A 28 -16.91 -1.48 -18.84
N CYS A 29 -15.86 -1.44 -18.02
CA CYS A 29 -14.87 -0.37 -17.97
C CYS A 29 -13.56 -0.79 -18.63
N MET A 30 -12.72 0.18 -18.99
CA MET A 30 -11.37 -0.04 -19.50
C MET A 30 -10.36 0.48 -18.49
N CYS A 31 -9.43 -0.37 -18.05
CA CYS A 31 -8.45 0.01 -17.04
C CYS A 31 -7.44 1.02 -17.63
N HIS A 32 -7.18 2.13 -16.94
CA HIS A 32 -6.20 3.12 -17.38
C HIS A 32 -4.77 2.58 -17.36
N ASP A 33 -4.43 1.64 -16.47
CA ASP A 33 -3.06 1.13 -16.33
C ASP A 33 -2.76 0.01 -17.33
N CYS A 34 -3.55 -1.06 -17.29
CA CYS A 34 -3.29 -2.25 -18.10
C CYS A 34 -4.06 -2.30 -19.43
N LYS A 35 -4.94 -1.31 -19.68
CA LYS A 35 -5.78 -1.20 -20.89
C LYS A 35 -6.71 -2.38 -21.18
N LYS A 36 -6.89 -3.30 -20.21
CA LYS A 36 -7.82 -4.42 -20.32
C LYS A 36 -9.24 -4.02 -19.90
N GLN A 37 -10.22 -4.68 -20.48
CA GLN A 37 -11.63 -4.54 -20.08
C GLN A 37 -11.90 -5.30 -18.78
N PHE A 38 -12.74 -4.74 -17.92
CA PHE A 38 -13.15 -5.34 -16.65
C PHE A 38 -14.54 -4.84 -16.24
N LEU A 39 -15.17 -5.52 -15.28
CA LEU A 39 -16.43 -5.08 -14.69
C LEU A 39 -16.19 -4.26 -13.42
N GLY A 40 -16.84 -3.10 -13.33
CA GLY A 40 -16.77 -2.21 -12.18
C GLY A 40 -17.91 -1.19 -12.15
N ASP A 41 -17.84 -0.27 -11.19
CA ASP A 41 -18.70 0.92 -11.18
C ASP A 41 -18.39 1.82 -12.40
N LYS A 42 -19.39 2.58 -12.87
CA LYS A 42 -19.27 3.51 -14.01
C LYS A 42 -18.09 4.49 -13.89
N ARG A 43 -17.63 4.79 -12.67
CA ARG A 43 -16.54 5.74 -12.39
C ARG A 43 -15.21 5.08 -12.05
N CYS A 44 -15.05 3.78 -12.28
CA CYS A 44 -13.76 3.11 -12.08
C CYS A 44 -12.73 3.59 -13.10
N LEU A 45 -11.53 3.86 -12.62
CA LEU A 45 -10.36 4.22 -13.44
C LEU A 45 -9.45 3.02 -13.68
N THR A 46 -9.42 2.09 -12.72
CA THR A 46 -8.50 0.95 -12.70
C THR A 46 -9.27 -0.34 -12.40
N CYS A 47 -8.77 -1.46 -12.91
CA CYS A 47 -9.30 -2.77 -12.54
C CYS A 47 -8.81 -3.21 -11.16
N GLU A 48 -9.51 -4.15 -10.53
CA GLU A 48 -9.17 -4.70 -9.22
C GLU A 48 -7.69 -5.06 -9.03
N PRO A 49 -7.03 -5.84 -9.92
CA PRO A 49 -5.63 -6.20 -9.72
C PRO A 49 -4.67 -5.00 -9.83
N CYS A 50 -5.00 -3.99 -10.65
CA CYS A 50 -4.20 -2.77 -10.74
C CYS A 50 -4.36 -1.92 -9.48
N ALA A 51 -5.59 -1.81 -8.96
CA ALA A 51 -5.87 -1.13 -7.71
C ALA A 51 -5.18 -1.80 -6.51
N GLU A 52 -5.14 -3.14 -6.48
CA GLU A 52 -4.46 -3.91 -5.43
C GLU A 52 -2.94 -3.75 -5.51
N ALA A 53 -2.36 -3.78 -6.72
CA ALA A 53 -0.94 -3.48 -6.90
C ALA A 53 -0.59 -2.04 -6.49
N ALA A 54 -1.49 -1.07 -6.70
CA ALA A 54 -1.30 0.30 -6.24
C ALA A 54 -1.38 0.40 -4.70
N TYR A 55 -2.30 -0.32 -4.06
CA TYR A 55 -2.39 -0.43 -2.61
C TYR A 55 -1.11 -0.98 -1.98
N LEU A 56 -0.60 -2.11 -2.49
CA LEU A 56 0.64 -2.73 -2.00
C LEU A 56 1.86 -1.80 -2.16
N ARG A 57 1.93 -1.05 -3.26
CA ARG A 57 3.00 -0.05 -3.45
C ARG A 57 2.89 1.09 -2.43
N ALA A 58 1.68 1.58 -2.17
CA ALA A 58 1.47 2.64 -1.18
C ALA A 58 1.82 2.17 0.24
N ASP A 59 1.42 0.96 0.61
CA ASP A 59 1.74 0.36 1.91
C ASP A 59 3.26 0.18 2.08
N LEU A 60 3.94 -0.36 1.07
CA LEU A 60 5.39 -0.50 1.08
C LEU A 60 6.10 0.85 1.22
N MET A 61 5.66 1.88 0.49
CA MET A 61 6.25 3.22 0.59
C MET A 61 6.06 3.81 1.99
N GLN A 62 4.91 3.58 2.62
CA GLN A 62 4.67 4.00 4.00
C GLN A 62 5.59 3.26 4.98
N GLN A 63 5.81 1.96 4.79
CA GLN A 63 6.75 1.19 5.60
C GLN A 63 8.20 1.67 5.44
N ILE A 64 8.61 2.02 4.22
CA ILE A 64 9.95 2.59 3.96
C ILE A 64 10.09 3.94 4.66
N GLU A 65 9.11 4.84 4.56
CA GLU A 65 9.14 6.13 5.26
C GLU A 65 9.25 5.94 6.79
N LEU A 66 8.51 4.98 7.34
CA LEU A 66 8.59 4.64 8.77
C LEU A 66 9.97 4.08 9.14
N LEU A 67 10.59 3.26 8.28
CA LEU A 67 11.95 2.74 8.47
C LEU A 67 13.04 3.80 8.31
N GLU A 68 12.81 4.87 7.56
CA GLU A 68 13.75 6.00 7.46
C GLU A 68 13.59 6.94 8.65
N ARG A 69 12.36 7.15 9.13
CA ARG A 69 12.06 7.99 10.31
C ARG A 69 12.47 7.33 11.62
N CYS A 70 12.23 6.03 11.75
CA CYS A 70 12.89 5.24 12.77
C CYS A 70 14.32 5.08 12.30
N HIS A 71 15.27 5.86 12.80
CA HIS A 71 16.70 5.56 12.64
C HIS A 71 16.97 4.17 13.26
N TYR A 72 16.66 3.09 12.55
CA TYR A 72 17.31 1.81 12.75
C TYR A 72 18.70 2.04 12.18
N GLY A 73 19.53 2.66 13.01
CA GLY A 73 20.94 2.82 12.76
C GLY A 73 21.49 1.42 12.56
N ILE A 74 21.60 0.98 11.32
CA ILE A 74 22.49 -0.11 10.98
C ILE A 74 23.88 0.49 11.17
N ALA A 75 24.34 0.48 12.41
CA ALA A 75 25.72 0.75 12.78
C ALA A 75 26.55 -0.42 12.26
N VAL A 76 26.75 -0.51 10.95
CA VAL A 76 27.80 -1.35 10.36
C VAL A 76 29.12 -0.61 10.53
N ARG A 77 29.61 -0.53 11.76
CA ARG A 77 31.02 -0.20 11.99
C ARG A 77 31.58 -1.02 13.14
N ALA A 78 32.21 -2.12 12.74
CA ALA A 78 33.54 -2.50 13.18
C ALA A 78 33.89 -2.17 14.65
N ALA A 79 33.33 -2.92 15.59
CA ALA A 79 33.97 -3.34 16.83
C ALA A 79 32.95 -4.17 17.61
N GLY A 80 33.28 -5.43 17.89
CA GLY A 80 32.41 -6.30 18.66
C GLY A 80 32.16 -5.74 20.06
N LEU A 81 30.97 -5.20 20.29
CA LEU A 81 30.24 -5.26 21.55
C LEU A 81 28.77 -4.94 21.25
N PHE A 82 27.90 -5.93 21.44
CA PHE A 82 26.47 -5.83 21.21
C PHE A 82 25.80 -5.16 22.42
N HIS A 83 25.58 -3.84 22.35
CA HIS A 83 24.57 -3.19 23.17
C HIS A 83 23.56 -2.51 22.25
N ILE A 84 22.35 -3.08 22.20
CA ILE A 84 21.17 -2.41 21.66
C ILE A 84 20.78 -1.36 22.71
N LEU A 85 21.31 -0.14 22.59
CA LEU A 85 20.72 1.02 23.26
C LEU A 85 19.81 1.74 22.25
N PRO A 86 18.56 2.07 22.62
CA PRO A 86 17.77 3.00 21.85
C PRO A 86 18.43 4.38 22.01
N LEU A 87 19.02 4.91 20.94
CA LEU A 87 19.36 6.34 20.88
C LEU A 87 18.08 7.13 20.61
N CYS A 88 17.21 7.18 21.61
CA CYS A 88 16.30 8.31 21.82
C CYS A 88 16.86 9.15 22.98
N HIS A 89 17.89 9.92 22.68
CA HIS A 89 18.40 11.04 23.45
C HIS A 89 18.75 12.07 22.36
N ASP A 90 17.84 12.97 21.97
CA ASP A 90 17.68 14.28 22.58
C ASP A 90 16.37 14.92 22.14
N ALA A 91 15.44 15.18 23.07
CA ALA A 91 14.48 16.29 22.98
C ALA A 91 13.62 16.36 24.27
N PHE A 92 14.24 16.56 25.44
CA PHE A 92 13.52 17.16 26.57
C PHE A 92 14.52 17.78 27.54
N GLY A 93 14.51 19.11 27.65
CA GLY A 93 15.35 19.85 28.58
C GLY A 93 15.50 21.31 28.20
N GLU A 94 14.43 22.09 28.35
CA GLU A 94 14.48 23.55 28.37
C GLU A 94 15.42 24.01 29.49
N GLY A 95 16.58 24.56 29.12
CA GLY A 95 17.47 25.28 30.03
C GLY A 95 17.31 26.77 29.81
N ASN A 96 16.38 27.41 30.53
CA ASN A 96 16.40 28.85 30.74
C ASN A 96 17.57 29.18 31.67
N ALA A 97 18.53 29.95 31.19
CA ALA A 97 19.52 30.68 31.98
C ALA A 97 19.56 32.12 31.49
#